data_AF-S9XIX5-F1
#
_entry.id   AF-S9XIX5-F1
#
_cell.length_a   1.000
_cell.length_b   1.000
_cell.length_c   1.000
_cell.angle_alpha   90.00
_cell.angle_beta   90.00
_cell.angle_gamma   90.00
#
_symmetry.space_group_name_H-M   'P 1'
#
loop_
_entity.id
_entity.type
_entity.pdbx_description
1 polymer ?
#
loop_
_entity_poly.entity_id
_entity_poly.type
_entity_poly.pdbx_seq_one_letter_code
_entity_poly.pdbx_strand_id
1 'polypeptide(L)'
;MVSIRKKSKRRTTRLRARIEKRAASSRRKERKLEKKNPQWKSRIPKDPGIPNSFPYKDRILADIEAQKRQREEEKIARKEAAKSEGDMDSDEDSEMEEERADGVDPMIAKIAEAAQARDSEEQQAEEEDGVIMDEDDDDNTPSLVEDDSPNTSERIVKGDTSRKAFDKEFKKAVELSDIVLYVLDARDPEGTRSKEVEQQVVASAAEEKRLVYVVNKIDLVPPEVLDRWLVYLRAHFPTLPLRSSSGSSGFKHKTYSANGTISALLKSLKSYSSKKKLKSSLTVSVIGYPNVGKSSVINALVNRSAVSRSTPCPAGSAAGMTRSLREVKLDSKLRLIDSPGIVFPTASKEDEHYRLVLLNAIPSSKIDDPVPAAAYILNYLNRIPGLLERMLSQYELPPLLNTSELDTATDFLVNIARKRGRLSRGGIPNLNAAASIIVNDWHAGHIQWWAEPETTTKETSASDDKQVVSQWAKEFDINEL
;
A
#
# COMPACT_ATOMS: atom_id res chain seq x y z
N MET A 1 -27.37 21.91 25.78
CA MET A 1 -26.10 21.67 25.08
C MET A 1 -25.00 21.49 26.11
N VAL A 2 -24.39 20.30 26.21
CA VAL A 2 -23.26 20.08 27.11
C VAL A 2 -22.01 20.69 26.46
N SER A 3 -21.45 21.73 27.08
CA SER A 3 -20.23 22.38 26.60
C SER A 3 -19.04 21.44 26.75
N ILE A 4 -18.51 20.93 25.64
CA ILE A 4 -17.29 20.11 25.62
C ILE A 4 -16.12 20.97 26.08
N ARG A 5 -15.48 20.60 27.18
CA ARG A 5 -14.31 21.31 27.72
C ARG A 5 -13.21 21.36 26.65
N LYS A 6 -12.90 22.56 26.15
CA LYS A 6 -11.80 22.80 25.21
C LYS A 6 -10.47 22.48 25.90
N LYS A 7 -9.61 21.68 25.24
CA LYS A 7 -8.27 21.38 25.75
C LYS A 7 -7.45 22.66 25.86
N SER A 8 -6.78 22.85 27.01
CA SER A 8 -5.94 24.02 27.26
C SER A 8 -4.75 24.05 26.29
N LYS A 9 -4.47 25.23 25.74
CA LYS A 9 -3.26 25.49 24.93
C LYS A 9 -1.99 25.66 25.80
N ARG A 10 -2.15 25.74 27.14
CA ARG A 10 -1.03 25.90 28.07
C ARG A 10 -0.23 24.59 28.13
N ARG A 11 1.05 24.66 27.78
CA ARG A 11 1.97 23.51 27.86
C ARG A 11 2.64 23.49 29.22
N THR A 12 2.82 22.29 29.79
CA THR A 12 3.62 22.11 31.01
C THR A 12 5.10 22.33 30.70
N THR A 13 5.85 22.82 31.69
CA THR A 13 7.31 23.00 31.60
C THR A 13 8.02 21.67 31.28
N ARG A 14 7.57 20.57 31.90
CA ARG A 14 8.05 19.20 31.60
C ARG A 14 7.90 18.82 30.12
N LEU A 15 6.77 19.16 29.49
CA LEU A 15 6.56 18.87 28.07
C LEU A 15 7.49 19.70 27.18
N ARG A 16 7.72 20.97 27.52
CA ARG A 16 8.66 21.84 26.79
C ARG A 16 10.09 21.30 26.85
N ALA A 17 10.60 20.98 28.04
CA ALA A 17 11.93 20.41 28.23
C ALA A 17 12.12 19.06 27.50
N ARG A 18 11.06 18.22 27.46
CA ARG A 18 11.11 16.96 26.71
C ARG A 18 11.18 17.16 25.20
N ILE A 19 10.43 18.14 24.66
CA ILE A 19 10.47 18.47 23.23
C ILE A 19 11.86 18.99 22.85
N GLU A 20 12.44 19.86 23.67
CA GLU A 20 13.78 20.41 23.46
C GLU A 20 14.86 19.31 23.44
N LYS A 21 14.88 18.42 24.45
CA LYS A 21 15.81 17.29 24.48
C LYS A 21 15.64 16.35 23.28
N ARG A 22 14.40 16.12 22.83
CA ARG A 22 14.11 15.28 21.65
C ARG A 22 14.54 15.94 20.34
N ALA A 23 14.38 17.26 20.22
CA ALA A 23 14.83 18.01 19.05
C ALA A 23 16.36 18.02 18.97
N ALA A 24 17.06 18.23 20.09
CA ALA A 24 18.51 18.21 20.16
C ALA A 24 19.08 16.82 19.79
N SER A 25 18.48 15.74 20.30
CA SER A 25 18.93 14.39 19.96
C SER A 25 18.65 14.02 18.50
N SER A 26 17.53 14.48 17.93
CA SER A 26 17.22 14.31 16.51
C SER A 26 18.25 15.01 15.62
N ARG A 27 18.56 16.28 15.89
CA ARG A 27 19.58 17.04 15.14
C ARG A 27 20.97 16.40 15.26
N ARG A 28 21.33 15.85 16.42
CA ARG A 28 22.59 15.14 16.61
C ARG A 28 22.65 13.85 15.78
N LYS A 29 21.54 13.11 15.67
CA LYS A 29 21.44 11.92 14.81
C LYS A 29 21.52 12.30 13.33
N GLU A 30 20.82 13.36 12.92
CA GLU A 30 20.81 13.86 11.54
C GLU A 30 22.22 14.28 11.10
N ARG A 31 22.95 15.04 11.93
CA ARG A 31 24.36 15.40 11.66
C ARG A 31 25.28 14.19 11.54
N LYS A 32 25.03 13.10 12.28
CA LYS A 32 25.79 11.85 12.16
C LYS A 32 25.46 11.11 10.86
N LEU A 33 24.20 11.12 10.42
CA LEU A 33 23.77 10.52 9.16
C LEU A 33 24.27 11.32 7.96
N GLU A 34 24.26 12.65 8.04
CA GLU A 34 24.80 13.54 6.99
C GLU A 34 26.28 13.28 6.72
N LYS A 35 27.07 13.02 7.77
CA LYS A 35 28.49 12.65 7.63
C LYS A 35 28.72 11.27 6.99
N LYS A 36 27.73 10.38 7.06
CA LYS A 36 27.80 9.01 6.50
C LYS A 36 27.23 8.90 5.10
N ASN A 37 26.71 9.98 4.53
CA ASN A 37 26.11 9.94 3.20
C ASN A 37 27.21 10.19 2.14
N PRO A 38 27.53 9.21 1.28
CA PRO A 38 28.58 9.34 0.26
C PRO A 38 28.22 10.33 -0.87
N GLN A 39 26.96 10.78 -0.93
CA GLN A 39 26.56 11.94 -1.73
C GLN A 39 27.06 13.23 -1.07
N TRP A 40 28.37 13.48 -1.17
CA TRP A 40 28.91 14.81 -0.94
C TRP A 40 28.24 15.74 -1.95
N LYS A 41 27.31 16.59 -1.46
CA LYS A 41 26.74 17.66 -2.28
C LYS A 41 27.91 18.54 -2.71
N SER A 42 28.20 18.59 -4.01
CA SER A 42 29.09 19.60 -4.59
C SER A 42 28.77 20.93 -3.90
N ARG A 43 29.77 21.57 -3.27
CA ARG A 43 29.59 22.88 -2.60
C ARG A 43 29.14 23.97 -3.56
N ILE A 44 29.13 23.66 -4.86
CA ILE A 44 28.62 24.47 -5.94
C ILE A 44 27.09 24.28 -5.99
N PRO A 45 26.30 25.29 -5.60
CA PRO A 45 24.85 25.25 -5.80
C PRO A 45 24.57 25.18 -7.30
N LYS A 46 23.76 24.20 -7.73
CA LYS A 46 23.25 24.16 -9.10
C LYS A 46 22.32 25.36 -9.28
N ASP A 47 22.70 26.28 -10.16
CA ASP A 47 21.84 27.41 -10.51
C ASP A 47 20.58 26.88 -11.22
N PRO A 48 19.38 27.16 -10.72
CA PRO A 48 18.13 26.77 -11.37
C PRO A 48 17.91 27.43 -12.75
N GLY A 49 18.76 28.38 -13.15
CA GLY A 49 18.73 29.02 -14.47
C GLY A 49 17.53 29.95 -14.67
N ILE A 50 17.38 30.47 -15.89
CA ILE A 50 16.29 31.40 -16.24
C ILE A 50 15.00 30.59 -16.49
N PRO A 51 13.94 30.78 -15.68
CA PRO A 51 12.69 30.05 -15.86
C PRO A 51 12.04 30.32 -17.23
N ASN A 52 11.43 29.29 -17.82
CA ASN A 52 10.87 29.38 -19.17
C ASN A 52 9.65 30.32 -19.29
N SER A 53 9.03 30.68 -18.16
CA SER A 53 7.87 31.58 -18.11
C SER A 53 8.25 33.07 -18.15
N PHE A 54 9.54 33.41 -18.22
CA PHE A 54 9.98 34.80 -18.17
C PHE A 54 9.77 35.51 -19.53
N PRO A 55 8.97 36.58 -19.62
CA PRO A 55 8.54 37.19 -20.89
C PRO A 55 9.67 37.74 -21.79
N TYR A 56 10.82 38.06 -21.20
CA TYR A 56 11.99 38.60 -21.92
C TYR A 56 13.18 37.64 -21.90
N LYS A 57 12.93 36.32 -21.74
CA LYS A 57 13.99 35.30 -21.68
C LYS A 57 14.93 35.38 -22.89
N ASP A 58 14.37 35.54 -24.09
CA ASP A 58 15.16 35.58 -25.32
C ASP A 58 16.07 36.82 -25.41
N ARG A 59 15.65 37.96 -24.83
CA ARG A 59 16.50 39.15 -24.74
C ARG A 59 17.66 38.93 -23.78
N ILE A 60 17.40 38.32 -22.62
CA ILE A 60 18.44 38.02 -21.65
C ILE A 60 19.45 37.02 -22.22
N LEU A 61 18.99 36.02 -22.98
CA LEU A 61 19.87 35.07 -23.65
C LEU A 61 20.75 35.75 -24.71
N ALA A 62 20.19 36.65 -25.51
CA ALA A 62 20.94 37.43 -26.50
C ALA A 62 21.98 38.37 -25.86
N ASP A 63 21.63 39.02 -24.74
CA ASP A 63 22.56 39.88 -23.99
C ASP A 63 23.72 39.06 -23.39
N ILE A 64 23.45 37.84 -22.91
CA ILE A 64 24.48 36.92 -22.39
C ILE A 64 25.42 36.46 -23.53
N GLU A 65 24.88 36.13 -24.69
CA GLU A 65 25.67 35.71 -25.85
C GLU A 65 26.55 36.85 -26.40
N ALA A 66 26.01 38.07 -26.45
CA ALA A 66 26.77 39.25 -26.83
C ALA A 66 27.92 39.54 -25.85
N GLN A 67 27.67 39.41 -24.53
CA GLN A 67 28.73 39.53 -23.52
C GLN A 67 29.79 38.44 -23.63
N LYS A 68 29.39 37.20 -23.96
CA LYS A 68 30.34 36.10 -24.13
C LYS A 68 31.26 36.34 -25.33
N ARG A 69 30.69 36.79 -26.45
CA ARG A 69 31.45 37.15 -27.66
C ARG A 69 32.44 38.28 -27.41
N GLN A 70 32.04 39.33 -26.70
CA GLN A 70 32.94 40.43 -26.34
C GLN A 70 34.11 39.95 -25.48
N ARG A 71 33.85 39.09 -24.48
CA ARG A 71 34.93 38.52 -23.65
C ARG A 71 35.88 37.61 -24.44
N GLU A 72 35.37 36.84 -25.39
CA GLU A 72 36.20 35.99 -26.27
C GLU A 72 37.07 36.85 -27.19
N GLU A 73 36.50 37.90 -27.78
CA GLU A 73 37.24 38.85 -28.62
C GLU A 73 38.32 39.60 -27.81
N GLU A 74 38.03 40.02 -26.56
CA GLU A 74 39.00 40.61 -25.63
C GLU A 74 40.10 39.62 -25.23
N LYS A 75 39.78 38.35 -25.01
CA LYS A 75 40.76 37.30 -24.71
C LYS A 75 41.68 37.04 -25.89
N ILE A 76 41.15 36.96 -27.11
CA ILE A 76 41.95 36.77 -28.33
C ILE A 76 42.88 37.97 -28.52
N ALA A 77 42.37 39.20 -28.36
CA ALA A 77 43.19 40.40 -28.45
C ALA A 77 44.29 40.45 -27.36
N ARG A 78 43.99 40.01 -26.13
CA ARG A 78 44.98 39.92 -25.04
C ARG A 78 46.04 38.85 -25.33
N LYS A 79 45.66 37.70 -25.90
CA LYS A 79 46.58 36.62 -26.28
C LYS A 79 47.47 37.01 -27.47
N GLU A 80 46.93 37.76 -28.44
CA GLU A 80 47.71 38.32 -29.55
C GLU A 80 48.69 39.41 -29.08
N ALA A 81 48.28 40.28 -28.13
CA ALA A 81 49.16 41.27 -27.53
C ALA A 81 50.32 40.61 -26.75
N ALA A 82 50.03 39.59 -25.93
CA ALA A 82 51.04 38.83 -25.19
C ALA A 82 52.03 38.11 -26.12
N LYS A 83 51.57 37.58 -27.27
CA LYS A 83 52.44 36.95 -28.28
C LYS A 83 53.38 37.93 -28.98
N SER A 84 52.98 39.20 -29.11
CA SER A 84 53.80 40.23 -29.75
C SER A 84 54.93 40.76 -28.86
N GLU A 85 54.79 40.65 -27.54
CA GLU A 85 55.81 41.11 -26.56
C GLU A 85 56.88 40.05 -26.22
N GLY A 86 56.82 38.85 -26.82
CA GLY A 86 57.95 37.91 -26.78
C GLY A 86 58.27 37.29 -25.41
N ASP A 87 57.27 37.19 -24.53
CA ASP A 87 57.41 36.56 -23.21
C ASP A 87 56.92 35.10 -23.25
N MET A 88 57.87 34.16 -23.40
CA MET A 88 57.63 32.72 -23.54
C MET A 88 57.33 31.99 -22.21
N ASP A 89 57.06 32.71 -21.12
CA ASP A 89 56.79 32.13 -19.79
C ASP A 89 55.38 32.49 -19.25
N SER A 90 54.46 32.93 -20.13
CA SER A 90 53.10 33.36 -19.75
C SER A 90 51.97 32.48 -20.30
N ASP A 91 52.29 31.32 -20.90
CA ASP A 91 51.28 30.40 -21.42
C ASP A 91 50.53 29.64 -20.29
N GLU A 92 51.10 29.48 -19.08
CA GLU A 92 50.41 28.81 -17.96
C GLU A 92 49.42 29.72 -17.19
N ASP A 93 49.64 31.03 -17.13
CA ASP A 93 48.76 31.96 -16.42
C ASP A 93 47.52 32.37 -17.24
N SER A 94 47.57 32.24 -18.57
CA SER A 94 46.43 32.54 -19.45
C SER A 94 45.41 31.39 -19.55
N GLU A 95 45.85 30.14 -19.37
CA GLU A 95 44.98 28.96 -19.28
C GLU A 95 44.27 28.88 -17.90
N MET A 96 44.89 29.41 -16.83
CA MET A 96 44.28 29.47 -15.49
C MET A 96 43.08 30.44 -15.35
N GLU A 97 42.94 31.43 -16.25
CA GLU A 97 41.73 32.29 -16.30
C GLU A 97 40.59 31.68 -17.13
N GLU A 98 40.86 30.65 -17.94
CA GLU A 98 39.84 29.92 -18.72
C GLU A 98 39.14 28.82 -17.91
N GLU A 99 39.84 28.09 -17.03
CA GLU A 99 39.19 27.00 -16.26
C GLU A 99 38.28 27.48 -15.12
N ARG A 100 38.37 28.75 -14.70
CA ARG A 100 37.44 29.32 -13.69
C ARG A 100 36.06 29.67 -14.25
N ALA A 101 35.89 29.70 -15.57
CA ALA A 101 34.64 30.15 -16.22
C ALA A 101 33.78 29.01 -16.78
N ASP A 102 34.38 27.87 -17.14
CA ASP A 102 33.66 26.66 -17.52
C ASP A 102 34.04 25.55 -16.53
N GLY A 103 33.16 25.30 -15.56
CA GLY A 103 33.44 24.51 -14.37
C GLY A 103 33.77 23.04 -14.60
N VAL A 104 35.01 22.75 -14.95
CA VAL A 104 35.64 21.43 -14.85
C VAL A 104 37.12 21.64 -14.49
N ASP A 105 37.43 21.69 -13.20
CA ASP A 105 38.78 22.01 -12.70
C ASP A 105 39.53 20.77 -12.15
N PRO A 106 40.88 20.81 -12.09
CA PRO A 106 41.84 19.71 -11.90
C PRO A 106 42.02 19.29 -10.43
N MET A 107 40.91 19.18 -9.70
CA MET A 107 40.91 18.83 -8.27
C MET A 107 41.07 17.32 -8.04
N ILE A 108 40.78 16.48 -9.03
CA ILE A 108 40.87 15.01 -8.92
C ILE A 108 42.32 14.55 -8.71
N ALA A 109 43.29 15.19 -9.37
CA ALA A 109 44.71 14.84 -9.22
C ALA A 109 45.25 15.20 -7.82
N LYS A 110 44.90 16.38 -7.28
CA LYS A 110 45.30 16.80 -5.92
C LYS A 110 44.56 16.06 -4.79
N ILE A 111 43.34 15.57 -5.05
CA ILE A 111 42.57 14.76 -4.09
C ILE A 111 43.10 13.32 -4.01
N ALA A 112 43.59 12.74 -5.11
CA ALA A 112 44.22 11.43 -5.10
C ALA A 112 45.54 11.44 -4.30
N GLU A 113 46.34 12.50 -4.42
CA GLU A 113 47.58 12.69 -3.67
C GLU A 113 47.33 12.96 -2.17
N ALA A 114 46.28 13.71 -1.83
CA ALA A 114 45.88 13.98 -0.44
C ALA A 114 45.18 12.79 0.25
N ALA A 115 44.57 11.87 -0.52
CA ALA A 115 44.02 10.62 0.01
C ALA A 115 45.14 9.63 0.36
N GLN A 116 46.16 9.52 -0.50
CA GLN A 116 47.33 8.67 -0.25
C GLN A 116 48.16 9.17 0.94
N ALA A 117 48.24 10.48 1.17
CA ALA A 117 48.91 11.05 2.33
C ALA A 117 48.13 10.89 3.67
N ARG A 118 46.82 10.65 3.61
CA ARG A 118 45.97 10.47 4.80
C ARG A 118 45.84 9.02 5.26
N ASP A 119 45.90 8.07 4.32
CA ASP A 119 45.99 6.64 4.64
C ASP A 119 47.29 6.32 5.43
N SER A 120 48.34 7.11 5.27
CA SER A 120 49.58 7.02 6.06
C SER A 120 49.48 7.65 7.48
N GLU A 121 48.55 8.57 7.70
CA GLU A 121 48.33 9.18 9.03
C GLU A 121 47.31 8.40 9.88
N GLU A 122 46.35 7.70 9.26
CA GLU A 122 45.39 6.82 9.97
C GLU A 122 46.03 5.53 10.49
N GLN A 123 47.17 5.07 9.94
CA GLN A 123 47.91 3.90 10.45
C GLN A 123 48.73 4.17 11.73
N GLN A 124 48.94 5.43 12.12
CA GLN A 124 49.66 5.79 13.36
C GLN A 124 48.74 6.06 14.56
N ALA A 125 47.41 6.10 14.36
CA ALA A 125 46.45 6.42 15.41
C ALA A 125 45.73 5.18 15.99
N GLU A 126 45.99 3.97 15.48
CA GLU A 126 45.34 2.72 15.91
C GLU A 126 46.17 1.85 16.88
N GLU A 127 47.27 2.35 17.46
CA GLU A 127 48.08 1.58 18.42
C GLU A 127 47.79 1.80 19.93
N GLU A 128 46.84 2.66 20.32
CA GLU A 128 46.44 2.80 21.74
C GLU A 128 44.92 2.84 21.91
N ASP A 129 44.28 1.67 21.91
CA ASP A 129 43.41 1.19 23.01
C ASP A 129 42.69 -0.09 22.57
N GLY A 130 43.35 -1.21 22.83
CA GLY A 130 42.70 -2.52 22.84
C GLY A 130 42.07 -2.84 24.20
N VAL A 131 41.21 -3.88 24.17
CA VAL A 131 40.66 -4.65 25.30
C VAL A 131 39.34 -4.04 25.85
N ILE A 132 38.14 -4.62 25.65
CA ILE A 132 37.75 -6.04 25.83
C ILE A 132 36.68 -6.49 24.79
N MET A 133 36.95 -7.69 24.27
CA MET A 133 36.16 -8.61 23.45
C MET A 133 34.82 -9.06 24.06
N ASP A 134 33.90 -9.48 23.18
CA ASP A 134 33.25 -10.81 23.14
C ASP A 134 32.31 -10.78 21.91
N GLU A 135 32.67 -11.36 20.75
CA GLU A 135 32.47 -12.79 20.37
C GLU A 135 30.97 -13.16 20.41
N ASP A 136 30.27 -13.50 19.31
CA ASP A 136 30.62 -14.49 18.30
C ASP A 136 30.14 -14.16 16.86
N ASP A 137 30.95 -14.67 15.95
CA ASP A 137 30.86 -14.88 14.50
C ASP A 137 29.56 -15.57 14.03
N ASP A 138 29.09 -15.33 12.80
CA ASP A 138 29.75 -15.92 11.62
C ASP A 138 29.05 -15.55 10.30
N ASP A 139 29.90 -15.40 9.31
CA ASP A 139 29.66 -14.98 7.94
C ASP A 139 28.86 -15.99 7.10
N ASN A 140 28.17 -15.49 6.08
CA ASN A 140 28.50 -15.82 4.68
C ASN A 140 27.60 -15.03 3.71
N THR A 141 28.21 -14.05 3.07
CA THR A 141 27.68 -13.29 1.94
C THR A 141 28.27 -13.84 0.64
N PRO A 142 27.47 -14.14 -0.41
CA PRO A 142 28.02 -14.27 -1.75
C PRO A 142 27.89 -12.95 -2.51
N SER A 143 29.06 -12.46 -2.90
CA SER A 143 29.42 -11.46 -3.91
C SER A 143 28.41 -11.21 -5.04
N LEU A 144 28.17 -9.94 -5.35
CA LEU A 144 27.58 -9.49 -6.60
C LEU A 144 28.65 -8.79 -7.44
N VAL A 145 28.76 -9.25 -8.68
CA VAL A 145 29.55 -8.67 -9.76
C VAL A 145 28.84 -7.38 -10.19
N GLU A 146 29.55 -6.26 -10.16
CA GLU A 146 29.07 -4.97 -10.66
C GLU A 146 29.25 -4.93 -12.18
N ASP A 147 28.15 -4.67 -12.91
CA ASP A 147 28.18 -4.21 -14.30
C ASP A 147 27.31 -2.95 -14.41
N ASP A 148 27.84 -1.98 -15.14
CA ASP A 148 27.64 -0.55 -14.98
C ASP A 148 26.73 -0.01 -16.10
N SER A 149 25.56 0.54 -15.77
CA SER A 149 24.84 1.51 -16.64
C SER A 149 23.61 2.14 -15.95
N PRO A 150 23.40 3.46 -16.05
CA PRO A 150 22.34 4.16 -15.33
C PRO A 150 21.05 4.23 -16.16
N ASN A 151 19.98 3.57 -15.72
CA ASN A 151 18.65 3.86 -16.26
C ASN A 151 17.51 3.67 -15.22
N THR A 152 17.02 4.82 -14.71
CA THR A 152 15.61 5.18 -14.43
C THR A 152 14.64 4.10 -13.88
N SER A 153 15.09 3.18 -13.04
CA SER A 153 14.26 2.08 -12.49
C SER A 153 14.24 1.97 -10.96
N GLU A 154 14.94 2.85 -10.24
CA GLU A 154 15.13 2.71 -8.78
C GLU A 154 13.92 3.05 -7.90
N ARG A 155 12.81 3.58 -8.45
CA ARG A 155 11.63 3.93 -7.62
C ARG A 155 10.66 2.77 -7.35
N ILE A 156 10.83 1.60 -7.99
CA ILE A 156 9.82 0.52 -7.96
C ILE A 156 10.25 -0.69 -7.09
N VAL A 157 11.53 -0.83 -6.75
CA VAL A 157 12.08 -2.06 -6.11
C VAL A 157 11.74 -2.20 -4.61
N LYS A 158 11.16 -1.17 -3.95
CA LYS A 158 10.79 -1.25 -2.51
C LYS A 158 9.51 -2.04 -2.22
N GLY A 159 8.79 -2.52 -3.24
CA GLY A 159 7.54 -3.29 -3.07
C GLY A 159 7.75 -4.77 -2.75
N ASP A 160 8.75 -5.41 -3.35
CA ASP A 160 8.88 -6.88 -3.34
C ASP A 160 9.40 -7.46 -2.02
N THR A 161 10.21 -6.70 -1.27
CA THR A 161 10.68 -7.11 0.06
C THR A 161 9.53 -7.23 1.06
N SER A 162 8.51 -6.38 0.95
CA SER A 162 7.31 -6.47 1.79
C SER A 162 6.43 -7.66 1.43
N ARG A 163 6.26 -7.96 0.14
CA ARG A 163 5.44 -9.07 -0.36
C ARG A 163 6.01 -10.43 0.06
N LYS A 164 7.32 -10.64 -0.13
CA LYS A 164 8.00 -11.86 0.33
C LYS A 164 7.90 -12.07 1.84
N ALA A 165 7.91 -10.99 2.62
CA ALA A 165 7.68 -11.07 4.06
C ALA A 165 6.24 -11.51 4.40
N PHE A 166 5.24 -10.99 3.68
CA PHE A 166 3.84 -11.41 3.85
C PHE A 166 3.61 -12.87 3.45
N ASP A 167 4.22 -13.34 2.37
CA ASP A 167 4.13 -14.75 1.95
C ASP A 167 4.75 -15.70 2.98
N LYS A 168 5.85 -15.28 3.62
CA LYS A 168 6.47 -16.03 4.72
C LYS A 168 5.54 -16.10 5.94
N GLU A 169 4.88 -15.00 6.29
CA GLU A 169 3.88 -14.99 7.37
C GLU A 169 2.65 -15.82 7.03
N PHE A 170 2.20 -15.78 5.78
CA PHE A 170 1.09 -16.61 5.30
C PHE A 170 1.38 -18.11 5.44
N LYS A 171 2.52 -18.57 4.92
CA LYS A 171 2.92 -19.98 4.99
C LYS A 171 3.00 -20.46 6.44
N LYS A 172 3.58 -19.64 7.33
CA LYS A 172 3.59 -19.91 8.77
C LYS A 172 2.19 -20.02 9.38
N ALA A 173 1.27 -19.15 8.99
CA ALA A 173 -0.11 -19.18 9.50
C ALA A 173 -0.83 -20.47 9.09
N VAL A 174 -0.68 -20.88 7.82
CA VAL A 174 -1.26 -22.10 7.26
C VAL A 174 -0.61 -23.36 7.85
N GLU A 175 0.70 -23.32 8.13
CA GLU A 175 1.43 -24.41 8.77
C GLU A 175 0.91 -24.68 10.19
N LEU A 176 0.72 -23.61 10.98
CA LEU A 176 0.28 -23.68 12.38
C LEU A 176 -1.23 -23.98 12.55
N SER A 177 -2.02 -23.86 11.49
CA SER A 177 -3.47 -23.98 11.55
C SER A 177 -4.00 -25.37 11.19
N ASP A 178 -5.00 -25.83 11.94
CA ASP A 178 -5.80 -27.01 11.60
C ASP A 178 -6.93 -26.65 10.63
N ILE A 179 -7.51 -25.46 10.80
CA ILE A 179 -8.58 -24.92 9.95
C ILE A 179 -8.19 -23.54 9.45
N VAL A 180 -8.41 -23.32 8.17
CA VAL A 180 -8.21 -22.04 7.49
C VAL A 180 -9.58 -21.45 7.15
N LEU A 181 -9.91 -20.32 7.76
CA LEU A 181 -11.07 -19.50 7.39
C LEU A 181 -10.62 -18.47 6.36
N TYR A 182 -11.05 -18.64 5.11
CA TYR A 182 -10.75 -17.70 4.04
C TYR A 182 -11.89 -16.70 3.89
N VAL A 183 -11.62 -15.46 4.31
CA VAL A 183 -12.60 -14.37 4.32
C VAL A 183 -12.63 -13.65 2.96
N LEU A 184 -13.82 -13.58 2.37
CA LEU A 184 -14.14 -12.91 1.11
C LEU A 184 -15.09 -11.73 1.35
N ASP A 185 -15.04 -10.68 0.51
CA ASP A 185 -16.01 -9.58 0.54
C ASP A 185 -17.24 -9.95 -0.29
N ALA A 186 -18.45 -9.85 0.27
CA ALA A 186 -19.69 -10.23 -0.40
C ALA A 186 -19.95 -9.47 -1.70
N ARG A 187 -19.43 -8.24 -1.85
CA ARG A 187 -19.62 -7.41 -3.05
C ARG A 187 -18.89 -7.95 -4.26
N ASP A 188 -17.71 -8.54 -4.07
CA ASP A 188 -16.92 -9.15 -5.13
C ASP A 188 -16.10 -10.34 -4.56
N PRO A 189 -16.75 -11.50 -4.38
CA PRO A 189 -16.08 -12.67 -3.83
C PRO A 189 -14.95 -13.17 -4.73
N GLU A 190 -15.15 -13.22 -6.06
CA GLU A 190 -14.11 -13.65 -7.01
C GLU A 190 -12.93 -12.68 -7.07
N GLY A 191 -13.16 -11.36 -6.97
CA GLY A 191 -12.06 -10.40 -6.94
C GLY A 191 -11.25 -10.39 -5.65
N THR A 192 -11.80 -10.91 -4.56
CA THR A 192 -11.07 -11.10 -3.28
C THR A 192 -10.54 -12.54 -3.09
N ARG A 193 -10.81 -13.41 -4.07
CA ARG A 193 -10.37 -14.80 -4.14
C ARG A 193 -9.05 -14.95 -4.90
N SER A 194 -8.22 -15.90 -4.50
CA SER A 194 -7.00 -16.29 -5.20
C SER A 194 -6.91 -17.82 -5.25
N LYS A 195 -6.88 -18.35 -6.48
CA LYS A 195 -6.76 -19.81 -6.72
C LYS A 195 -5.41 -20.35 -6.23
N GLU A 196 -4.36 -19.54 -6.25
CA GLU A 196 -3.04 -19.92 -5.77
C GLU A 196 -3.03 -20.19 -4.26
N VAL A 197 -3.74 -19.36 -3.48
CA VAL A 197 -3.91 -19.56 -2.04
C VAL A 197 -4.63 -20.87 -1.76
N GLU A 198 -5.70 -21.13 -2.50
CA GLU A 198 -6.50 -22.34 -2.35
C GLU A 198 -5.65 -23.58 -2.63
N GLN A 199 -4.91 -23.57 -3.74
CA GLN A 199 -3.99 -24.65 -4.09
C GLN A 199 -2.89 -24.83 -3.05
N GLN A 200 -2.32 -23.75 -2.51
CA GLN A 200 -1.30 -23.83 -1.45
C GLN A 200 -1.86 -24.42 -0.16
N VAL A 201 -3.08 -24.03 0.24
CA VAL A 201 -3.74 -24.59 1.43
C VAL A 201 -4.12 -26.05 1.20
N VAL A 202 -4.64 -26.40 0.02
CA VAL A 202 -5.03 -27.78 -0.32
C VAL A 202 -3.81 -28.70 -0.48
N ALA A 203 -2.73 -28.22 -1.10
CA ALA A 203 -1.46 -28.97 -1.18
C ALA A 203 -0.87 -29.21 0.22
N SER A 204 -0.94 -28.20 1.10
CA SER A 204 -0.59 -28.35 2.52
C SER A 204 -1.60 -29.20 3.31
N ALA A 205 -2.81 -29.41 2.76
CA ALA A 205 -3.89 -30.20 3.37
C ALA A 205 -3.78 -31.70 3.09
N ALA A 206 -2.73 -32.16 2.39
CA ALA A 206 -2.30 -33.56 2.47
C ALA A 206 -2.13 -34.04 3.93
N GLU A 207 -2.00 -33.11 4.89
CA GLU A 207 -1.94 -33.32 6.34
C GLU A 207 -3.28 -33.08 7.11
N GLU A 208 -4.46 -33.25 6.50
CA GLU A 208 -5.81 -33.08 7.11
C GLU A 208 -6.28 -31.63 7.41
N LYS A 209 -5.72 -30.61 6.76
CA LYS A 209 -6.18 -29.23 6.95
C LYS A 209 -7.51 -28.98 6.26
N ARG A 210 -8.37 -28.14 6.86
CA ARG A 210 -9.69 -27.80 6.29
C ARG A 210 -9.73 -26.33 5.85
N LEU A 211 -10.22 -26.08 4.65
CA LEU A 211 -10.46 -24.73 4.12
C LEU A 211 -11.96 -24.44 4.09
N VAL A 212 -12.38 -23.32 4.68
CA VAL A 212 -13.78 -22.87 4.71
C VAL A 212 -13.85 -21.41 4.25
N TYR A 213 -14.75 -21.12 3.31
CA TYR A 213 -15.02 -19.76 2.87
C TYR A 213 -15.96 -19.03 3.84
N VAL A 214 -15.61 -17.79 4.12
CA VAL A 214 -16.38 -16.88 4.96
C VAL A 214 -16.71 -15.63 4.16
N VAL A 215 -17.94 -15.51 3.68
CA VAL A 215 -18.40 -14.36 2.90
C VAL A 215 -18.87 -13.28 3.87
N ASN A 216 -18.08 -12.23 4.04
CA ASN A 216 -18.34 -11.14 5.00
C ASN A 216 -18.97 -9.92 4.32
N LYS A 217 -19.56 -9.02 5.12
CA LYS A 217 -20.25 -7.79 4.66
C LYS A 217 -21.50 -8.06 3.80
N ILE A 218 -22.21 -9.14 4.11
CA ILE A 218 -23.44 -9.53 3.40
C ILE A 218 -24.49 -8.40 3.34
N ASP A 219 -24.46 -7.46 4.29
CA ASP A 219 -25.35 -6.31 4.35
C ASP A 219 -25.19 -5.30 3.20
N LEU A 220 -24.10 -5.36 2.44
CA LEU A 220 -23.88 -4.49 1.29
C LEU A 220 -24.49 -5.03 -0.01
N VAL A 221 -25.00 -6.27 0.00
CA VAL A 221 -25.47 -6.98 -1.20
C VAL A 221 -26.93 -7.42 -1.03
N PRO A 222 -27.77 -7.32 -2.08
CA PRO A 222 -29.14 -7.84 -2.05
C PRO A 222 -29.19 -9.34 -1.75
N PRO A 223 -30.25 -9.84 -1.07
CA PRO A 223 -30.38 -11.26 -0.73
C PRO A 223 -30.36 -12.18 -1.96
N GLU A 224 -30.98 -11.77 -3.07
CA GLU A 224 -31.05 -12.57 -4.30
C GLU A 224 -29.66 -12.78 -4.92
N VAL A 225 -28.80 -11.76 -4.83
CA VAL A 225 -27.42 -11.82 -5.34
C VAL A 225 -26.56 -12.66 -4.41
N LEU A 226 -26.74 -12.51 -3.09
CA LEU A 226 -26.03 -13.30 -2.08
C LEU A 226 -26.32 -14.80 -2.25
N ASP A 227 -27.58 -15.19 -2.44
CA ASP A 227 -27.95 -16.59 -2.60
C ASP A 227 -27.34 -17.20 -3.87
N ARG A 228 -27.31 -16.45 -4.99
CA ARG A 228 -26.60 -16.87 -6.22
C ARG A 228 -25.11 -17.09 -5.96
N TRP A 229 -24.44 -16.17 -5.25
CA TRP A 229 -23.03 -16.32 -4.86
C TRP A 229 -22.79 -17.52 -3.95
N LEU A 230 -23.66 -17.76 -2.98
CA LEU A 230 -23.54 -18.91 -2.07
C LEU A 230 -23.64 -20.24 -2.82
N VAL A 231 -24.55 -20.36 -3.79
CA VAL A 231 -24.66 -21.55 -4.64
C VAL A 231 -23.36 -21.76 -5.44
N TYR A 232 -22.85 -20.71 -6.06
CA TYR A 232 -21.62 -20.77 -6.85
C TYR A 232 -20.39 -21.13 -5.98
N LEU A 233 -20.21 -20.49 -4.83
CA LEU A 233 -19.05 -20.72 -3.97
C LEU A 233 -19.08 -22.08 -3.26
N ARG A 234 -20.28 -22.57 -2.88
CA ARG A 234 -20.46 -23.91 -2.27
C ARG A 234 -20.10 -25.04 -3.22
N ALA A 235 -20.07 -24.80 -4.53
CA ALA A 235 -19.57 -25.78 -5.49
C ALA A 235 -18.05 -26.01 -5.36
N HIS A 236 -17.31 -25.03 -4.81
CA HIS A 236 -15.86 -25.11 -4.62
C HIS A 236 -15.47 -25.50 -3.20
N PHE A 237 -15.98 -24.81 -2.17
CA PHE A 237 -15.65 -25.10 -0.78
C PHE A 237 -16.85 -24.78 0.15
N PRO A 238 -16.91 -25.38 1.35
CA PRO A 238 -17.92 -25.02 2.34
C PRO A 238 -17.91 -23.52 2.60
N THR A 239 -19.07 -22.87 2.43
CA THR A 239 -19.17 -21.41 2.45
C THR A 239 -20.22 -20.94 3.44
N LEU A 240 -19.82 -20.00 4.29
CA LEU A 240 -20.64 -19.43 5.35
C LEU A 240 -20.80 -17.91 5.15
N PRO A 241 -22.04 -17.39 5.00
CA PRO A 241 -22.29 -15.96 5.00
C PRO A 241 -22.22 -15.41 6.42
N LEU A 242 -21.47 -14.32 6.64
CA LEU A 242 -21.34 -13.63 7.92
C LEU A 242 -21.57 -12.12 7.78
N ARG A 243 -22.14 -11.54 8.84
CA ARG A 243 -22.13 -10.10 9.09
C ARG A 243 -21.34 -9.82 10.36
N SER A 244 -20.07 -9.44 10.21
CA SER A 244 -19.20 -9.14 11.35
C SER A 244 -19.35 -7.72 11.91
N SER A 245 -19.84 -6.76 11.09
CA SER A 245 -20.03 -5.36 11.50
C SER A 245 -21.50 -5.06 11.80
N SER A 246 -21.74 -4.34 12.90
CA SER A 246 -23.08 -3.96 13.37
C SER A 246 -23.53 -2.58 12.85
N GLY A 247 -23.18 -2.23 11.61
CA GLY A 247 -23.68 -1.00 10.96
C GLY A 247 -25.20 -1.04 10.79
N SER A 248 -25.88 0.10 10.87
CA SER A 248 -27.35 0.21 10.79
C SER A 248 -27.91 0.33 9.36
N SER A 249 -27.05 0.57 8.37
CA SER A 249 -27.42 0.81 6.98
C SER A 249 -26.98 -0.36 6.11
N GLY A 250 -27.93 -1.06 5.48
CA GLY A 250 -27.65 -2.20 4.59
C GLY A 250 -28.88 -3.08 4.38
N PHE A 251 -28.79 -4.00 3.43
CA PHE A 251 -29.83 -4.99 3.16
C PHE A 251 -30.07 -5.86 4.40
N LYS A 252 -31.34 -6.11 4.70
CA LYS A 252 -31.76 -6.97 5.82
C LYS A 252 -31.96 -8.37 5.30
N HIS A 253 -31.05 -9.27 5.67
CA HIS A 253 -31.15 -10.69 5.38
C HIS A 253 -31.99 -11.37 6.46
N LYS A 254 -33.21 -11.83 6.12
CA LYS A 254 -34.10 -12.51 7.08
C LYS A 254 -33.51 -13.86 7.53
N THR A 255 -32.87 -14.56 6.61
CA THR A 255 -32.27 -15.88 6.82
C THR A 255 -30.97 -15.81 7.60
N TYR A 256 -30.12 -14.82 7.30
CA TYR A 256 -28.76 -14.73 7.83
C TYR A 256 -28.64 -13.58 8.85
N SER A 257 -29.06 -13.85 10.08
CA SER A 257 -28.81 -12.92 11.19
C SER A 257 -27.33 -12.88 11.55
N ALA A 258 -26.77 -11.69 11.77
CA ALA A 258 -25.38 -11.49 12.21
C ALA A 258 -25.02 -12.36 13.43
N ASN A 259 -25.93 -12.40 14.40
CA ASN A 259 -25.74 -13.14 15.63
C ASN A 259 -25.88 -14.66 15.42
N GLY A 260 -26.82 -15.08 14.57
CA GLY A 260 -27.10 -16.51 14.31
C GLY A 260 -25.97 -17.18 13.53
N THR A 261 -25.48 -16.53 12.48
CA THR A 261 -24.43 -17.07 11.62
C THR A 261 -23.08 -17.20 12.34
N ILE A 262 -22.70 -16.21 13.16
CA ILE A 262 -21.48 -16.29 13.99
C ILE A 262 -21.60 -17.39 15.05
N SER A 263 -22.77 -17.55 15.68
CA SER A 263 -22.96 -18.67 16.62
C SER A 263 -22.92 -20.03 15.93
N ALA A 264 -23.46 -20.14 14.71
CA ALA A 264 -23.39 -21.37 13.92
C ALA A 264 -21.94 -21.73 13.58
N LEU A 265 -21.12 -20.74 13.18
CA LEU A 265 -19.69 -20.94 12.95
C LEU A 265 -18.98 -21.41 14.24
N LEU A 266 -19.21 -20.75 15.38
CA LEU A 266 -18.61 -21.17 16.66
C LEU A 266 -19.03 -22.57 17.08
N LYS A 267 -20.31 -22.92 16.89
CA LYS A 267 -20.84 -24.26 17.19
C LYS A 267 -20.17 -25.31 16.30
N SER A 268 -20.05 -25.04 15.00
CA SER A 268 -19.36 -25.92 14.04
C SER A 268 -17.90 -26.16 14.43
N LEU A 269 -17.16 -25.09 14.77
CA LEU A 269 -15.77 -25.19 15.20
C LEU A 269 -15.61 -25.99 16.51
N LYS A 270 -16.53 -25.81 17.47
CA LYS A 270 -16.53 -26.58 18.74
C LYS A 270 -16.90 -28.05 18.52
N SER A 271 -17.85 -28.33 17.65
CA SER A 271 -18.21 -29.70 17.25
C SER A 271 -17.03 -30.41 16.58
N TYR A 272 -16.33 -29.72 15.68
CA TYR A 272 -15.13 -30.24 15.03
C TYR A 272 -14.01 -30.52 16.05
N SER A 273 -13.73 -29.58 16.96
CA SER A 273 -12.77 -29.77 18.05
C SER A 273 -13.09 -31.01 18.90
N SER A 274 -14.37 -31.26 19.17
CA SER A 274 -14.81 -32.39 19.99
C SER A 274 -14.70 -33.73 19.27
N LYS A 275 -14.99 -33.78 17.96
CA LYS A 275 -14.87 -34.98 17.12
C LYS A 275 -13.42 -35.43 16.96
N LYS A 276 -12.49 -34.49 16.75
CA LYS A 276 -11.08 -34.79 16.46
C LYS A 276 -10.26 -35.23 17.69
N LYS A 277 -10.85 -35.24 18.90
CA LYS A 277 -10.21 -35.61 20.19
C LYS A 277 -8.78 -35.09 20.35
N LEU A 278 -8.54 -33.84 19.96
CA LEU A 278 -7.21 -33.25 20.00
C LEU A 278 -6.75 -33.10 21.46
N LYS A 279 -5.49 -33.51 21.74
CA LYS A 279 -4.82 -33.26 23.03
C LYS A 279 -4.48 -31.78 23.22
N SER A 280 -4.33 -31.05 22.11
CA SER A 280 -4.07 -29.61 22.03
C SER A 280 -5.33 -28.84 21.65
N SER A 281 -5.31 -27.51 21.83
CA SER A 281 -6.38 -26.64 21.36
C SER A 281 -6.38 -26.51 19.84
N LEU A 282 -7.57 -26.56 19.24
CA LEU A 282 -7.81 -26.38 17.80
C LEU A 282 -7.36 -24.99 17.38
N THR A 283 -6.54 -24.92 16.35
CA THR A 283 -5.96 -23.66 15.86
C THR A 283 -6.59 -23.29 14.53
N VAL A 284 -7.23 -22.12 14.48
CA VAL A 284 -7.95 -21.63 13.32
C VAL A 284 -7.29 -20.33 12.82
N SER A 285 -6.76 -20.34 11.60
CA SER A 285 -6.22 -19.12 10.99
C SER A 285 -7.28 -18.41 10.16
N VAL A 286 -7.33 -17.08 10.25
CA VAL A 286 -8.18 -16.25 9.39
C VAL A 286 -7.31 -15.59 8.33
N ILE A 287 -7.52 -15.95 7.07
CA ILE A 287 -6.78 -15.43 5.91
C ILE A 287 -7.71 -14.69 4.96
N GLY A 288 -7.15 -13.86 4.08
CA GLY A 288 -7.94 -13.13 3.08
C GLY A 288 -7.34 -11.80 2.66
N TYR A 289 -7.94 -11.21 1.63
CA TYR A 289 -7.54 -9.92 1.08
C TYR A 289 -7.54 -8.80 2.15
N PRO A 290 -6.73 -7.73 2.05
CA PRO A 290 -6.84 -6.59 2.96
C PRO A 290 -8.27 -6.03 3.00
N ASN A 291 -8.70 -5.50 4.15
CA ASN A 291 -9.98 -4.79 4.31
C ASN A 291 -11.28 -5.56 3.99
N VAL A 292 -11.24 -6.88 3.75
CA VAL A 292 -12.44 -7.75 3.69
C VAL A 292 -13.14 -7.92 5.04
N GLY A 293 -12.45 -7.56 6.13
CA GLY A 293 -13.00 -7.59 7.50
C GLY A 293 -12.54 -8.79 8.35
N LYS A 294 -11.36 -9.37 8.07
CA LYS A 294 -10.75 -10.45 8.88
C LYS A 294 -10.76 -10.17 10.38
N SER A 295 -10.16 -9.07 10.81
CA SER A 295 -10.11 -8.68 12.23
C SER A 295 -11.49 -8.39 12.80
N SER A 296 -12.46 -7.95 11.98
CA SER A 296 -13.86 -7.80 12.40
C SER A 296 -14.52 -9.15 12.67
N VAL A 297 -14.28 -10.17 11.83
CA VAL A 297 -14.75 -11.54 12.05
C VAL A 297 -14.16 -12.10 13.34
N ILE A 298 -12.86 -11.92 13.58
CA ILE A 298 -12.20 -12.35 14.83
C ILE A 298 -12.82 -11.66 16.04
N ASN A 299 -12.95 -10.33 16.02
CA ASN A 299 -13.55 -9.58 17.12
C ASN A 299 -15.01 -10.01 17.37
N ALA A 300 -15.77 -10.31 16.32
CA ALA A 300 -17.14 -10.79 16.44
C ALA A 300 -17.20 -12.20 17.06
N LEU A 301 -16.26 -13.09 16.74
CA LEU A 301 -16.11 -14.40 17.40
C LEU A 301 -15.72 -14.26 18.88
N VAL A 302 -14.77 -13.38 19.19
CA VAL A 302 -14.30 -13.13 20.57
C VAL A 302 -15.42 -12.60 21.45
N ASN A 303 -16.14 -11.58 20.98
CA ASN A 303 -17.26 -11.00 21.71
C ASN A 303 -18.39 -11.99 21.99
N ARG A 304 -18.49 -13.07 21.20
CA ARG A 304 -19.49 -14.14 21.38
C ARG A 304 -19.00 -15.28 22.25
N SER A 305 -17.70 -15.53 22.33
CA SER A 305 -17.11 -16.63 23.12
C SER A 305 -17.13 -16.40 24.64
N ALA A 306 -17.73 -15.30 25.12
CA ALA A 306 -17.93 -14.95 26.54
C ALA A 306 -16.66 -14.73 27.38
N VAL A 307 -15.47 -15.18 26.92
CA VAL A 307 -14.19 -15.09 27.63
C VAL A 307 -13.70 -13.64 27.79
N SER A 308 -14.04 -12.73 26.89
CA SER A 308 -13.68 -11.32 27.01
C SER A 308 -14.55 -10.42 26.14
N ARG A 309 -15.16 -9.38 26.72
CA ARG A 309 -15.72 -8.23 25.98
C ARG A 309 -14.61 -7.25 25.60
N SER A 310 -13.62 -7.73 24.87
CA SER A 310 -12.49 -6.94 24.37
C SER A 310 -12.45 -6.99 22.85
N THR A 311 -11.86 -5.96 22.24
CA THR A 311 -11.52 -5.91 20.82
C THR A 311 -10.03 -6.22 20.69
N PRO A 312 -9.62 -7.50 20.63
CA PRO A 312 -8.20 -7.89 20.64
C PRO A 312 -7.47 -7.46 19.38
N CYS A 313 -8.17 -7.28 18.25
CA CYS A 313 -7.57 -6.86 16.99
C CYS A 313 -8.05 -5.44 16.61
N PRO A 314 -7.14 -4.51 16.29
CA PRO A 314 -7.52 -3.18 15.81
C PRO A 314 -8.16 -3.31 14.42
N ALA A 315 -9.49 -3.16 14.34
CA ALA A 315 -10.21 -3.10 13.08
C ALA A 315 -10.29 -1.63 12.63
N GLY A 316 -9.82 -1.34 11.42
CA GLY A 316 -9.89 -0.01 10.82
C GLY A 316 -9.94 -0.10 9.30
N SER A 317 -10.47 0.92 8.63
CA SER A 317 -10.66 0.96 7.18
C SER A 317 -9.37 1.15 6.37
N ALA A 318 -8.23 1.37 7.04
CA ALA A 318 -6.93 1.54 6.41
C ALA A 318 -6.24 0.18 6.22
N ALA A 319 -5.80 -0.09 4.99
CA ALA A 319 -5.03 -1.29 4.66
C ALA A 319 -3.71 -1.34 5.44
N GLY A 320 -3.26 -2.55 5.81
CA GLY A 320 -1.99 -2.76 6.50
C GLY A 320 -1.98 -2.45 8.01
N MET A 321 -3.16 -2.46 8.66
CA MET A 321 -3.28 -2.33 10.11
C MET A 321 -2.74 -3.57 10.86
N THR A 322 -3.02 -4.77 10.35
CA THR A 322 -2.44 -6.03 10.82
C THR A 322 -1.16 -6.30 10.03
N ARG A 323 0.00 -6.07 10.66
CA ARG A 323 1.34 -6.22 10.03
C ARG A 323 2.08 -7.48 10.45
N SER A 324 1.60 -8.17 11.47
CA SER A 324 2.22 -9.36 12.04
C SER A 324 1.15 -10.34 12.46
N LEU A 325 1.46 -11.63 12.39
CA LEU A 325 0.63 -12.69 12.95
C LEU A 325 0.35 -12.44 14.44
N ARG A 326 -0.91 -12.63 14.83
CA ARG A 326 -1.34 -12.51 16.23
C ARG A 326 -2.23 -13.68 16.63
N GLU A 327 -1.86 -14.34 17.72
CA GLU A 327 -2.69 -15.38 18.31
C GLU A 327 -3.71 -14.77 19.30
N VAL A 328 -4.97 -15.16 19.17
CA VAL A 328 -6.09 -14.76 20.02
C VAL A 328 -6.75 -16.02 20.56
N LYS A 329 -6.67 -16.23 21.87
CA LYS A 329 -7.32 -17.37 22.54
C LYS A 329 -8.80 -17.06 22.75
N LEU A 330 -9.68 -17.89 22.17
CA LEU A 330 -11.13 -17.77 22.33
C LEU A 330 -11.65 -18.57 23.52
N ASP A 331 -11.08 -19.75 23.73
CA ASP A 331 -11.44 -20.72 24.76
C ASP A 331 -10.20 -21.60 25.04
N SER A 332 -10.22 -22.36 26.12
CA SER A 332 -9.24 -23.39 26.45
C SER A 332 -8.95 -24.37 25.30
N LYS A 333 -9.97 -24.63 24.46
CA LYS A 333 -9.91 -25.58 23.33
C LYS A 333 -9.77 -24.92 21.96
N LEU A 334 -9.86 -23.60 21.85
CA LEU A 334 -9.92 -22.90 20.56
C LEU A 334 -9.01 -21.67 20.52
N ARG A 335 -8.10 -21.65 19.55
CA ARG A 335 -7.17 -20.56 19.28
C ARG A 335 -7.42 -20.00 17.88
N LEU A 336 -7.44 -18.68 17.75
CA LEU A 336 -7.49 -17.99 16.48
C LEU A 336 -6.14 -17.38 16.15
N ILE A 337 -5.77 -17.37 14.87
CA ILE A 337 -4.62 -16.63 14.36
C ILE A 337 -5.13 -15.55 13.40
N ASP A 338 -4.87 -14.27 13.71
CA ASP A 338 -5.06 -13.16 12.77
C ASP A 338 -3.83 -13.06 11.87
N SER A 339 -4.04 -13.13 10.56
CA SER A 339 -2.97 -12.99 9.56
C SER A 339 -3.05 -11.64 8.84
N PRO A 340 -1.90 -11.08 8.39
CA PRO A 340 -1.92 -9.89 7.56
C PRO A 340 -2.73 -10.16 6.27
N GLY A 341 -3.31 -9.09 5.69
CA GLY A 341 -3.98 -9.21 4.40
C GLY A 341 -2.98 -9.39 3.27
N ILE A 342 -3.20 -10.40 2.43
CA ILE A 342 -2.30 -10.72 1.32
C ILE A 342 -2.97 -10.33 0.01
N VAL A 343 -2.18 -9.70 -0.86
CA VAL A 343 -2.58 -9.29 -2.20
C VAL A 343 -1.75 -10.11 -3.17
N PHE A 344 -2.41 -10.92 -3.98
CA PHE A 344 -1.78 -11.71 -5.02
C PHE A 344 -1.83 -10.93 -6.33
N PRO A 345 -0.70 -10.72 -7.00
CA PRO A 345 -0.70 -10.02 -8.26
C PRO A 345 -1.29 -10.90 -9.37
N THR A 346 -2.12 -10.29 -10.22
CA THR A 346 -2.59 -10.90 -11.47
C THR A 346 -1.77 -10.31 -12.63
N ALA A 347 -1.70 -11.02 -13.76
CA ALA A 347 -0.67 -10.82 -14.79
C ALA A 347 -0.59 -9.44 -15.52
N SER A 348 -1.50 -8.46 -15.30
CA SER A 348 -1.48 -7.15 -15.98
C SER A 348 -1.34 -5.96 -15.01
N LYS A 349 -0.24 -5.19 -15.14
CA LYS A 349 0.21 -4.19 -14.13
C LYS A 349 -0.64 -2.92 -14.02
N GLU A 350 -1.18 -2.40 -15.13
CA GLU A 350 -1.95 -1.15 -15.13
C GLU A 350 -3.39 -1.38 -14.67
N ASP A 351 -4.01 -2.45 -15.17
CA ASP A 351 -5.36 -2.83 -14.75
C ASP A 351 -5.42 -3.27 -13.29
N GLU A 352 -4.33 -3.87 -12.81
CA GLU A 352 -4.19 -4.26 -11.42
C GLU A 352 -4.22 -3.04 -10.49
N HIS A 353 -3.54 -1.93 -10.83
CA HIS A 353 -3.42 -0.81 -9.89
C HIS A 353 -4.78 -0.21 -9.51
N TYR A 354 -5.62 0.14 -10.49
CA TYR A 354 -6.94 0.68 -10.17
C TYR A 354 -7.85 -0.37 -9.53
N ARG A 355 -7.73 -1.65 -9.89
CA ARG A 355 -8.49 -2.75 -9.24
C ARG A 355 -8.11 -2.91 -7.77
N LEU A 356 -6.83 -2.83 -7.44
CA LEU A 356 -6.33 -2.83 -6.06
C LEU A 356 -6.84 -1.63 -5.27
N VAL A 357 -6.95 -0.46 -5.92
CA VAL A 357 -7.58 0.73 -5.33
C VAL A 357 -9.06 0.47 -5.05
N LEU A 358 -9.82 -0.09 -6.00
CA LEU A 358 -11.25 -0.36 -5.83
C LEU A 358 -11.55 -1.40 -4.72
N LEU A 359 -10.71 -2.42 -4.60
CA LEU A 359 -10.79 -3.44 -3.53
C LEU A 359 -10.26 -2.94 -2.17
N ASN A 360 -9.81 -1.68 -2.08
CA ASN A 360 -9.21 -1.09 -0.89
C ASN A 360 -8.00 -1.90 -0.36
N ALA A 361 -7.19 -2.47 -1.25
CA ALA A 361 -5.95 -3.16 -0.88
C ALA A 361 -4.79 -2.20 -0.60
N ILE A 362 -4.83 -1.02 -1.20
CA ILE A 362 -3.80 0.01 -1.08
C ILE A 362 -4.29 1.08 -0.10
N PRO A 363 -3.47 1.49 0.89
CA PRO A 363 -3.81 2.62 1.75
C PRO A 363 -4.04 3.90 0.93
N SER A 364 -5.02 4.72 1.33
CA SER A 364 -5.35 5.98 0.63
C SER A 364 -4.17 6.96 0.47
N SER A 365 -3.13 6.86 1.31
CA SER A 365 -1.92 7.67 1.19
C SER A 365 -0.97 7.26 0.06
N LYS A 366 -1.15 6.05 -0.50
CA LYS A 366 -0.31 5.48 -1.57
C LYS A 366 -1.03 5.42 -2.92
N ILE A 367 -2.20 6.05 -3.01
CA ILE A 367 -2.93 6.16 -4.27
C ILE A 367 -2.35 7.38 -5.00
N ASP A 368 -1.67 7.15 -6.11
CA ASP A 368 -1.06 8.22 -6.90
C ASP A 368 -2.12 8.94 -7.74
N ASP A 369 -2.97 8.20 -8.46
CA ASP A 369 -4.07 8.75 -9.26
C ASP A 369 -5.41 7.99 -9.00
N PRO A 370 -6.40 8.63 -8.34
CA PRO A 370 -7.72 8.05 -8.11
C PRO A 370 -8.69 8.21 -9.31
N VAL A 371 -8.36 9.01 -10.34
CA VAL A 371 -9.28 9.31 -11.45
C VAL A 371 -9.67 8.07 -12.26
N PRO A 372 -8.76 7.16 -12.65
CA PRO A 372 -9.11 5.94 -13.37
C PRO A 372 -10.08 5.05 -12.58
N ALA A 373 -9.87 4.94 -11.26
CA ALA A 373 -10.77 4.18 -10.38
C ALA A 373 -12.18 4.78 -10.35
N ALA A 374 -12.30 6.11 -10.27
CA ALA A 374 -13.60 6.78 -10.31
C ALA A 374 -14.29 6.64 -11.68
N ALA A 375 -13.55 6.71 -12.78
CA ALA A 375 -14.07 6.47 -14.13
C ALA A 375 -14.58 5.03 -14.30
N TYR A 376 -13.85 4.04 -13.78
CA TYR A 376 -14.29 2.66 -13.76
C TYR A 376 -15.60 2.48 -12.98
N ILE A 377 -15.71 3.08 -11.79
CA ILE A 377 -16.95 3.06 -10.99
C ILE A 377 -18.11 3.60 -11.82
N LEU A 378 -17.92 4.73 -12.50
CA LEU A 378 -18.98 5.34 -13.31
C LEU A 378 -19.42 4.43 -14.47
N ASN A 379 -18.47 3.89 -15.23
CA ASN A 379 -18.78 2.96 -16.33
C ASN A 379 -19.49 1.71 -15.80
N TYR A 380 -19.01 1.15 -14.67
CA TYR A 380 -19.63 -0.01 -14.02
C TYR A 380 -21.09 0.26 -13.64
N LEU A 381 -21.36 1.39 -12.98
CA LEU A 381 -22.71 1.76 -12.54
C LEU A 381 -23.63 2.08 -13.73
N ASN A 382 -23.09 2.54 -14.86
CA ASN A 382 -23.87 2.78 -16.08
C ASN A 382 -24.36 1.47 -16.72
N ARG A 383 -23.61 0.37 -16.57
CA ARG A 383 -24.01 -0.96 -17.08
C ARG A 383 -25.16 -1.58 -16.30
N ILE A 384 -25.30 -1.25 -15.02
CA ILE A 384 -26.34 -1.82 -14.15
C ILE A 384 -27.51 -0.84 -14.06
N PRO A 385 -28.72 -1.25 -14.49
CA PRO A 385 -29.87 -0.35 -14.53
C PRO A 385 -30.23 0.14 -13.12
N GLY A 386 -30.48 1.44 -12.99
CA GLY A 386 -30.91 2.11 -11.75
C GLY A 386 -29.82 2.37 -10.71
N LEU A 387 -28.61 1.82 -10.84
CA LEU A 387 -27.50 2.11 -9.91
C LEU A 387 -26.90 3.50 -10.15
N LEU A 388 -26.71 3.88 -11.41
CA LEU A 388 -26.23 5.22 -11.76
C LEU A 388 -27.18 6.33 -11.29
N GLU A 389 -28.49 6.16 -11.49
CA GLU A 389 -29.50 7.13 -11.04
C GLU A 389 -29.50 7.32 -9.52
N ARG A 390 -29.32 6.23 -8.76
CA ARG A 390 -29.17 6.30 -7.29
C ARG A 390 -27.92 7.07 -6.89
N MET A 391 -26.79 6.83 -7.57
CA MET A 391 -25.56 7.56 -7.32
C MET A 391 -25.74 9.06 -7.60
N LEU A 392 -26.32 9.42 -8.75
CA LEU A 392 -26.60 10.81 -9.11
C LEU A 392 -27.54 11.48 -8.11
N SER A 393 -28.60 10.79 -7.67
CA SER A 393 -29.52 11.27 -6.65
C SER A 393 -28.82 11.50 -5.30
N GLN A 394 -27.92 10.60 -4.90
CA GLN A 394 -27.17 10.71 -3.64
C GLN A 394 -26.21 11.89 -3.62
N TYR A 395 -25.60 12.22 -4.77
CA TYR A 395 -24.75 13.40 -4.91
C TYR A 395 -25.53 14.67 -5.31
N GLU A 396 -26.85 14.58 -5.49
CA GLU A 396 -27.72 15.66 -5.96
C GLU A 396 -27.21 16.30 -7.25
N LEU A 397 -26.85 15.46 -8.22
CA LEU A 397 -26.29 15.89 -9.50
C LEU A 397 -27.34 15.85 -10.61
N PRO A 398 -27.23 16.74 -11.62
CA PRO A 398 -28.05 16.65 -12.80
C PRO A 398 -27.74 15.37 -13.61
N PRO A 399 -28.65 14.94 -14.49
CA PRO A 399 -28.37 13.87 -15.46
C PRO A 399 -27.12 14.20 -16.28
N LEU A 400 -26.27 13.19 -16.51
CA LEU A 400 -25.06 13.36 -17.30
C LEU A 400 -25.42 13.49 -18.79
N LEU A 401 -24.73 14.39 -19.50
CA LEU A 401 -24.87 14.55 -20.94
C LEU A 401 -23.97 13.52 -21.64
N ASN A 402 -24.56 12.69 -22.50
CA ASN A 402 -23.85 11.62 -23.21
C ASN A 402 -23.11 12.17 -24.43
N THR A 403 -21.94 12.76 -24.24
CA THR A 403 -21.11 13.30 -25.34
C THR A 403 -19.90 12.40 -25.67
N SER A 404 -19.29 11.70 -24.70
CA SER A 404 -18.34 10.57 -24.88
C SER A 404 -18.01 9.88 -23.52
N GLU A 405 -17.48 8.64 -23.48
CA GLU A 405 -17.19 7.94 -22.20
C GLU A 405 -16.17 8.67 -21.30
N LEU A 406 -15.08 9.20 -21.91
CA LEU A 406 -14.01 9.89 -21.17
C LEU A 406 -14.45 11.30 -20.73
N ASP A 407 -15.23 11.98 -21.57
CA ASP A 407 -15.80 13.30 -21.23
C ASP A 407 -16.86 13.17 -20.13
N THR A 408 -17.65 12.10 -20.15
CA THR A 408 -18.68 11.85 -19.12
C THR A 408 -18.07 11.68 -17.73
N ALA A 409 -16.96 10.94 -17.62
CA ALA A 409 -16.26 10.77 -16.34
C ALA A 409 -15.68 12.11 -15.83
N THR A 410 -15.13 12.91 -16.74
CA THR A 410 -14.57 14.22 -16.40
C THR A 410 -15.66 15.19 -15.95
N ASP A 411 -16.77 15.28 -16.69
CA ASP A 411 -17.92 16.13 -16.36
C ASP A 411 -18.56 15.74 -15.03
N PHE A 412 -18.69 14.43 -14.77
CA PHE A 412 -19.15 13.90 -13.49
C PHE A 412 -18.24 14.35 -12.33
N LEU A 413 -16.93 14.21 -12.48
CA LEU A 413 -15.95 14.64 -11.48
C LEU A 413 -15.96 16.16 -11.26
N VAL A 414 -16.11 16.96 -12.33
CA VAL A 414 -16.24 18.43 -12.25
C VAL A 414 -17.48 18.81 -11.44
N ASN A 415 -18.63 18.17 -11.69
CA ASN A 415 -19.86 18.45 -10.99
C ASN A 415 -19.76 18.09 -9.50
N ILE A 416 -19.14 16.97 -9.15
CA ILE A 416 -18.86 16.59 -7.75
C ILE A 416 -17.90 17.56 -7.10
N ALA A 417 -16.83 17.95 -7.78
CA ALA A 417 -15.86 18.91 -7.27
C ALA A 417 -16.52 20.25 -6.94
N ARG A 418 -17.41 20.75 -7.80
CA ARG A 418 -18.19 21.96 -7.55
C ARG A 418 -19.15 21.81 -6.37
N LYS A 419 -19.94 20.73 -6.34
CA LYS A 419 -20.94 20.47 -5.28
C LYS A 419 -20.29 20.28 -3.90
N ARG A 420 -19.14 19.60 -3.83
CA ARG A 420 -18.39 19.34 -2.59
C ARG A 420 -17.36 20.41 -2.25
N GLY A 421 -17.27 21.50 -3.03
CA GLY A 421 -16.33 22.60 -2.79
C GLY A 421 -14.85 22.21 -2.93
N ARG A 422 -14.54 21.20 -3.74
CA ARG A 422 -13.16 20.77 -4.05
C ARG A 422 -12.61 21.55 -5.22
N LEU A 423 -12.40 22.84 -4.98
CA LEU A 423 -11.84 23.78 -5.95
C LEU A 423 -10.39 24.09 -5.58
N SER A 424 -9.53 24.16 -6.58
CA SER A 424 -8.16 24.66 -6.45
C SER A 424 -8.12 26.19 -6.61
N ARG A 425 -6.91 26.78 -6.54
CA ARG A 425 -6.75 28.23 -6.70
C ARG A 425 -7.29 28.67 -8.07
N GLY A 426 -8.02 29.79 -8.09
CA GLY A 426 -8.68 30.28 -9.30
C GLY A 426 -10.03 29.62 -9.61
N GLY A 427 -10.59 28.84 -8.69
CA GLY A 427 -11.92 28.23 -8.88
C GLY A 427 -11.92 27.00 -9.80
N ILE A 428 -10.74 26.48 -10.15
CA ILE A 428 -10.58 25.33 -11.03
C ILE A 428 -10.94 24.05 -10.26
N PRO A 429 -11.93 23.25 -10.72
CA PRO A 429 -12.31 21.99 -10.08
C PRO A 429 -11.13 21.01 -9.93
N ASN A 430 -10.94 20.45 -8.73
CA ASN A 430 -9.89 19.47 -8.48
C ASN A 430 -10.43 18.03 -8.65
N LEU A 431 -10.13 17.42 -9.80
CA LEU A 431 -10.58 16.09 -10.18
C LEU A 431 -10.04 15.00 -9.24
N ASN A 432 -8.77 15.06 -8.85
CA ASN A 432 -8.15 14.10 -7.95
C ASN A 432 -8.83 14.07 -6.56
N ALA A 433 -9.14 15.25 -6.03
CA ALA A 433 -9.85 15.36 -4.75
C ALA A 433 -11.30 14.86 -4.85
N ALA A 434 -11.99 15.11 -5.96
CA ALA A 434 -13.33 14.59 -6.20
C ALA A 434 -13.35 13.06 -6.37
N ALA A 435 -12.42 12.52 -7.17
CA ALA A 435 -12.24 11.09 -7.37
C ALA A 435 -11.92 10.37 -6.06
N SER A 436 -11.07 10.96 -5.21
CA SER A 436 -10.79 10.43 -3.86
C SER A 436 -12.05 10.33 -2.99
N ILE A 437 -12.98 11.28 -3.10
CA ILE A 437 -14.25 11.23 -2.34
C ILE A 437 -15.09 10.04 -2.82
N ILE A 438 -15.24 9.88 -4.13
CA ILE A 438 -16.00 8.78 -4.73
C ILE A 438 -15.41 7.42 -4.33
N VAL A 439 -14.09 7.26 -4.42
CA VAL A 439 -13.41 6.02 -4.03
C VAL A 439 -13.61 5.72 -2.54
N ASN A 440 -13.54 6.73 -1.66
CA ASN A 440 -13.81 6.54 -0.23
C ASN A 440 -15.28 6.18 0.04
N ASP A 441 -16.23 6.81 -0.65
CA ASP A 441 -17.66 6.51 -0.54
C ASP A 441 -17.98 5.10 -1.05
N TRP A 442 -17.27 4.65 -2.08
CA TRP A 442 -17.29 3.28 -2.61
C TRP A 442 -16.77 2.27 -1.58
N HIS A 443 -15.65 2.57 -0.92
CA HIS A 443 -15.10 1.71 0.14
C HIS A 443 -16.00 1.66 1.38
N ALA A 444 -16.60 2.78 1.75
CA ALA A 444 -17.52 2.90 2.89
C ALA A 444 -18.86 2.18 2.65
N GLY A 445 -19.17 1.79 1.41
CA GLY A 445 -20.46 1.21 1.03
C GLY A 445 -21.58 2.24 0.98
N HIS A 446 -21.25 3.54 0.88
CA HIS A 446 -22.22 4.59 0.61
C HIS A 446 -22.75 4.52 -0.82
N ILE A 447 -21.88 4.14 -1.76
CA ILE A 447 -22.27 3.77 -3.13
C ILE A 447 -22.58 2.27 -3.13
N GLN A 448 -23.81 1.91 -3.48
CA GLN A 448 -24.23 0.51 -3.58
C GLN A 448 -23.70 -0.10 -4.87
N TRP A 449 -23.07 -1.26 -4.75
CA TRP A 449 -22.59 -2.06 -5.87
C TRP A 449 -22.39 -3.50 -5.45
N TRP A 450 -22.44 -4.40 -6.42
CA TRP A 450 -22.12 -5.83 -6.27
C TRP A 450 -21.75 -6.38 -7.64
N ALA A 451 -20.84 -7.35 -7.68
CA ALA A 451 -20.57 -8.20 -8.82
C ALA A 451 -21.61 -9.32 -8.89
N GLU A 452 -21.90 -9.80 -10.09
CA GLU A 452 -22.71 -10.99 -10.29
C GLU A 452 -21.82 -12.22 -10.54
N PRO A 453 -22.20 -13.41 -10.06
CA PRO A 453 -21.46 -14.62 -10.39
C PRO A 453 -21.59 -14.89 -11.89
N GLU A 454 -20.51 -15.36 -12.51
CA GLU A 454 -20.57 -15.84 -13.89
C GLU A 454 -21.59 -16.99 -13.96
N THR A 455 -22.60 -16.85 -14.82
CA THR A 455 -23.63 -17.89 -14.98
C THR A 455 -22.94 -19.19 -15.36
N THR A 456 -23.04 -20.20 -14.50
CA THR A 456 -22.59 -21.59 -14.69
C THR A 456 -23.11 -22.15 -16.02
N THR A 457 -22.40 -21.87 -17.10
CA THR A 457 -22.58 -22.45 -18.44
C THR A 457 -21.30 -23.09 -18.94
N LYS A 458 -20.22 -23.06 -18.15
CA LYS A 458 -19.03 -23.86 -18.39
C LYS A 458 -18.96 -24.96 -17.34
N GLU A 459 -19.46 -26.13 -17.73
CA GLU A 459 -19.10 -27.39 -17.11
C GLU A 459 -17.58 -27.58 -17.25
N THR A 460 -16.79 -27.06 -16.31
CA THR A 460 -15.38 -27.44 -16.19
C THR A 460 -15.28 -28.71 -15.37
N SER A 461 -14.73 -29.72 -16.03
CA SER A 461 -14.31 -31.04 -15.57
C SER A 461 -13.47 -31.00 -14.28
N ALA A 462 -14.06 -31.40 -13.16
CA ALA A 462 -13.35 -31.81 -11.95
C ALA A 462 -14.29 -32.74 -11.15
N SER A 463 -14.21 -34.05 -11.39
CA SER A 463 -15.03 -35.06 -10.70
C SER A 463 -14.51 -35.36 -9.29
N ASP A 464 -13.22 -35.19 -9.05
CA ASP A 464 -12.57 -35.63 -7.80
C ASP A 464 -12.65 -34.58 -6.68
N ASP A 465 -12.57 -33.28 -7.02
CA ASP A 465 -12.73 -32.19 -6.05
C ASP A 465 -14.16 -32.14 -5.46
N LYS A 466 -15.18 -32.49 -6.26
CA LYS A 466 -16.59 -32.45 -5.83
C LYS A 466 -16.88 -33.41 -4.68
N GLN A 467 -16.23 -34.57 -4.62
CA GLN A 467 -16.47 -35.55 -3.54
C GLN A 467 -15.91 -35.09 -2.20
N VAL A 468 -14.68 -34.56 -2.17
CA VAL A 468 -14.04 -34.05 -0.94
C VAL A 468 -14.81 -32.85 -0.38
N VAL A 469 -15.24 -31.94 -1.26
CA VAL A 469 -16.03 -30.76 -0.90
C VAL A 469 -17.41 -31.16 -0.35
N SER A 470 -18.05 -32.19 -0.92
CA SER A 470 -19.35 -32.68 -0.43
C SER A 470 -19.28 -33.26 0.99
N GLN A 471 -18.18 -33.92 1.36
CA GLN A 471 -17.98 -34.43 2.72
C GLN A 471 -17.73 -33.30 3.72
N TRP A 472 -16.98 -32.27 3.33
CA TRP A 472 -16.72 -31.10 4.19
C TRP A 472 -17.96 -30.23 4.36
N ALA A 473 -18.77 -30.09 3.31
CA ALA A 473 -19.98 -29.28 3.33
C ALA A 473 -20.99 -29.81 4.35
N LYS A 474 -21.17 -31.13 4.47
CA LYS A 474 -22.04 -31.76 5.46
C LYS A 474 -21.66 -31.45 6.91
N GLU A 475 -20.38 -31.20 7.20
CA GLU A 475 -19.93 -30.87 8.56
C GLU A 475 -20.13 -29.39 8.95
N PHE A 476 -20.36 -28.52 7.96
CA PHE A 476 -20.50 -27.07 8.13
C PHE A 476 -21.84 -26.54 7.58
N ASP A 477 -22.82 -27.40 7.31
CA ASP A 477 -24.12 -26.97 6.82
C ASP A 477 -24.91 -26.28 7.95
N ILE A 478 -25.17 -24.98 7.79
CA ILE A 478 -25.91 -24.18 8.76
C ILE A 478 -27.35 -24.70 8.92
N ASN A 479 -27.90 -25.36 7.90
CA ASN A 479 -29.28 -25.82 7.90
C ASN A 479 -29.49 -27.14 8.67
N GLU A 480 -28.44 -27.92 8.91
CA GLU A 480 -28.48 -29.14 9.73
C GLU A 480 -28.05 -28.91 11.19
N LEU A 481 -27.80 -27.65 11.59
CA LEU A 481 -27.17 -27.28 12.88
C LEU A 481 -28.09 -26.65 13.92
#